data_AF-A0A2C9CH62-F1
#
_entry.id   AF-A0A2C9CH62-F1
#
_cell.length_a   1.000
_cell.length_b   1.000
_cell.length_c   1.000
_cell.angle_alpha   90.00
_cell.angle_beta   90.00
_cell.angle_gamma   90.00
#
_symmetry.space_group_name_H-M   'P 1'
#
loop_
_entity.id
_entity.type
_entity.pdbx_description
1 polymer ?
#
loop_
_entity_poly.entity_id
_entity_poly.type
_entity_poly.pdbx_seq_one_letter_code
_entity_poly.pdbx_strand_id
1 'polypeptide(L)'
;MNDILEKFAFALLGAFIGYLVSNRLAIGRDKRKEFNELINPIRSELLAIRNNPRFNLTGSYGITLSLICEQLHFWNRRSFKRAIDNYEKSKGSENIKLNIDGMGGWAYKDTDWIVHAANELLKYLKPR
;
A
#
# COMPACT_ATOMS: atom_id res chain seq x y z
N MET A 1 -12.99 -22.35 -52.25
CA MET A 1 -12.11 -21.18 -52.02
C MET A 1 -12.62 -20.30 -50.87
N ASN A 2 -13.91 -19.95 -50.83
CA ASN A 2 -14.50 -19.15 -49.73
C ASN A 2 -14.36 -19.80 -48.33
N ASP A 3 -14.57 -21.12 -48.23
CA ASP A 3 -14.52 -21.84 -46.95
C ASP A 3 -13.11 -21.87 -46.29
N ILE A 4 -12.04 -21.82 -47.10
CA ILE A 4 -10.66 -21.74 -46.60
C ILE A 4 -10.37 -20.32 -46.10
N LEU A 5 -10.87 -19.31 -46.81
CA LEU A 5 -10.72 -17.90 -46.45
C LEU A 5 -11.48 -17.56 -45.16
N GLU A 6 -12.69 -18.11 -44.96
CA GLU A 6 -13.44 -17.99 -43.71
C GLU A 6 -12.70 -18.63 -42.54
N LYS A 7 -12.22 -19.87 -42.70
CA LYS A 7 -11.45 -20.55 -41.64
C LYS A 7 -10.17 -19.79 -41.27
N PHE A 8 -9.48 -19.23 -42.26
CA PHE A 8 -8.30 -18.41 -42.04
C PHE A 8 -8.64 -17.09 -41.31
N ALA A 9 -9.75 -16.45 -41.68
CA ALA A 9 -10.24 -15.24 -41.02
C ALA A 9 -10.65 -15.50 -39.56
N PHE A 10 -11.35 -16.61 -39.28
CA PHE A 10 -11.69 -17.03 -37.92
C PHE A 10 -10.45 -17.36 -37.08
N ALA A 11 -9.44 -18.02 -37.67
CA ALA A 11 -8.18 -18.29 -36.99
C ALA A 11 -7.42 -16.99 -36.65
N LEU A 12 -7.37 -16.03 -37.58
CA LEU A 12 -6.79 -14.70 -37.37
C LEU A 12 -7.53 -13.92 -36.28
N LEU A 13 -8.86 -13.91 -36.30
CA LEU A 13 -9.68 -13.26 -35.28
C LEU A 13 -9.45 -13.89 -33.91
N GLY A 14 -9.41 -15.23 -33.83
CA GLY A 14 -9.11 -15.96 -32.60
C GLY A 14 -7.72 -15.61 -32.05
N ALA A 15 -6.70 -15.55 -32.92
CA ALA A 15 -5.36 -15.15 -32.54
C ALA A 15 -5.31 -13.70 -32.04
N PHE A 16 -6.03 -12.78 -32.68
CA PHE A 16 -6.07 -11.37 -32.29
C PHE A 16 -6.77 -11.17 -30.93
N ILE A 17 -7.90 -11.85 -30.71
CA ILE A 17 -8.60 -11.83 -29.42
C ILE A 17 -7.71 -12.45 -28.34
N GLY A 18 -7.08 -13.59 -28.62
CA GLY A 18 -6.14 -14.25 -27.72
C GLY A 18 -4.97 -13.34 -27.32
N TYR A 19 -4.41 -12.61 -28.28
CA TYR A 19 -3.36 -11.63 -28.06
C TYR A 19 -3.83 -10.46 -27.17
N LEU A 20 -4.98 -9.86 -27.48
CA LEU A 20 -5.53 -8.74 -26.72
C LEU A 20 -5.82 -9.12 -25.26
N VAL A 21 -6.42 -10.28 -25.03
CA VAL A 21 -6.71 -10.79 -23.69
C VAL A 21 -5.41 -11.07 -22.94
N SER A 22 -4.45 -11.76 -23.58
CA SER A 22 -3.16 -12.09 -22.97
C SER A 22 -2.38 -10.83 -22.57
N ASN A 23 -2.35 -9.82 -23.44
CA ASN A 23 -1.69 -8.55 -23.16
C ASN A 23 -2.35 -7.80 -22.00
N ARG A 24 -3.69 -7.76 -21.96
CA ARG A 24 -4.44 -7.13 -20.86
C ARG A 24 -4.18 -7.83 -19.52
N LEU A 25 -4.10 -9.16 -19.52
CA LEU A 25 -3.77 -9.95 -18.34
C LEU A 25 -2.32 -9.73 -17.88
N ALA A 26 -1.37 -9.65 -18.81
CA ALA A 26 0.03 -9.35 -18.52
C ALA A 26 0.18 -7.98 -17.83
N ILE A 27 -0.43 -6.93 -18.40
CA ILE A 27 -0.44 -5.58 -17.81
C ILE A 27 -1.08 -5.58 -16.42
N GLY A 28 -2.19 -6.30 -16.24
CA GLY A 28 -2.86 -6.41 -14.94
C GLY A 28 -2.02 -7.16 -13.89
N ARG A 29 -1.21 -8.14 -14.31
CA ARG A 29 -0.29 -8.86 -13.43
C ARG A 29 0.86 -7.95 -12.98
N ASP A 30 1.48 -7.23 -13.90
CA ASP A 30 2.63 -6.37 -13.58
C ASP A 30 2.21 -5.22 -12.66
N LYS A 31 1.07 -4.56 -12.90
CA LYS A 31 0.54 -3.52 -11.99
C LYS A 31 0.27 -4.01 -10.58
N ARG A 32 -0.23 -5.23 -10.42
CA ARG A 32 -0.43 -5.85 -9.09
C ARG A 32 0.91 -6.15 -8.42
N LYS A 33 1.89 -6.63 -9.17
CA LYS A 33 3.24 -6.89 -8.69
C LYS A 33 3.92 -5.61 -8.21
N GLU A 34 3.89 -4.55 -9.00
CA GLU A 34 4.44 -3.22 -8.64
C GLU A 34 3.81 -2.68 -7.35
N PHE A 35 2.47 -2.73 -7.24
CA PHE A 35 1.78 -2.30 -6.02
C PHE A 35 2.21 -3.14 -4.81
N ASN A 36 2.28 -4.48 -4.96
CA ASN A 36 2.69 -5.37 -3.88
C ASN A 36 4.15 -5.12 -3.45
N GLU A 37 5.05 -4.85 -4.39
CA GLU A 37 6.44 -4.48 -4.10
C GLU A 37 6.55 -3.16 -3.33
N LEU A 38 5.73 -2.15 -3.66
CA LEU A 38 5.69 -0.87 -2.95
C LEU A 38 5.16 -1.00 -1.51
N ILE A 39 4.08 -1.77 -1.31
CA ILE A 39 3.43 -1.86 0.02
C ILE A 39 4.18 -2.76 0.99
N ASN A 40 4.90 -3.79 0.49
CA ASN A 40 5.51 -4.82 1.33
C ASN A 40 6.42 -4.30 2.46
N PRO A 41 7.41 -3.42 2.20
CA PRO A 41 8.30 -2.94 3.27
C PRO A 41 7.51 -2.22 4.38
N ILE A 42 6.65 -1.27 3.99
CA ILE A 42 5.82 -0.48 4.91
C ILE A 42 4.86 -1.40 5.68
N ARG A 43 4.22 -2.34 4.99
CA ARG A 43 3.30 -3.29 5.62
C ARG A 43 4.01 -4.14 6.68
N SER A 44 5.22 -4.61 6.39
CA SER A 44 5.99 -5.43 7.33
C SER A 44 6.33 -4.66 8.60
N GLU A 45 6.77 -3.39 8.46
CA GLU A 45 7.09 -2.55 9.61
C GLU A 45 5.85 -2.17 10.40
N LEU A 46 4.74 -1.81 9.73
CA LEU A 46 3.48 -1.52 10.41
C LEU A 46 2.92 -2.74 11.18
N LEU A 47 3.12 -3.95 10.66
CA LEU A 47 2.78 -5.17 11.39
C LEU A 47 3.67 -5.39 12.61
N ALA A 48 4.96 -5.06 12.52
CA ALA A 48 5.86 -5.08 13.66
C ALA A 48 5.47 -4.04 14.72
N ILE A 49 5.11 -2.83 14.30
CA ILE A 49 4.66 -1.73 15.17
C ILE A 49 3.33 -2.07 15.84
N ARG A 50 2.42 -2.74 15.12
CA ARG A 50 1.17 -3.24 15.71
C ARG A 50 1.45 -4.22 16.86
N ASN A 51 2.48 -5.05 16.74
CA ASN A 51 2.84 -6.02 17.78
C ASN A 51 3.72 -5.40 18.89
N ASN A 52 4.49 -4.37 18.57
CA ASN A 52 5.30 -3.62 19.51
C ASN A 52 5.31 -2.13 19.15
N PRO A 53 4.38 -1.34 19.72
CA PRO A 53 4.13 0.06 19.33
C PRO A 53 5.24 1.02 19.74
N ARG A 54 6.30 0.55 20.41
CA ARG A 54 7.49 1.34 20.72
C ARG A 54 8.43 1.48 19.52
N PHE A 55 8.33 0.60 18.53
CA PHE A 55 9.09 0.72 17.29
C PHE A 55 8.55 1.83 16.39
N ASN A 56 9.44 2.44 15.62
CA ASN A 56 9.10 3.42 14.60
C ASN A 56 9.28 2.83 13.22
N LEU A 57 8.65 3.46 12.23
CA LEU A 57 9.03 3.21 10.85
C LEU A 57 10.49 3.61 10.70
N THR A 58 11.33 2.68 10.28
CA THR A 58 12.78 2.88 10.17
C THR A 58 13.16 3.59 8.87
N GLY A 59 12.29 3.56 7.86
CA GLY A 59 12.48 4.23 6.58
C GLY A 59 11.79 5.60 6.46
N SER A 60 12.35 6.46 5.62
CA SER A 60 11.65 7.65 5.10
C SER A 60 10.70 7.21 3.98
N TYR A 61 9.43 6.98 4.33
CA TYR A 61 8.43 6.44 3.40
C TYR A 61 7.60 7.50 2.67
N GLY A 62 7.90 8.79 2.80
CA GLY A 62 7.08 9.86 2.23
C GLY A 62 6.83 9.69 0.72
N ILE A 63 7.90 9.39 -0.05
CA ILE A 63 7.80 9.15 -1.49
C ILE A 63 6.99 7.89 -1.78
N THR A 64 7.29 6.78 -1.08
CA THR A 64 6.59 5.50 -1.27
C THR A 64 5.10 5.60 -0.95
N LEU A 65 4.73 6.30 0.12
CA LEU A 65 3.34 6.57 0.49
C LEU A 65 2.64 7.45 -0.56
N SER A 66 3.35 8.41 -1.16
CA SER A 66 2.81 9.19 -2.29
C SER A 66 2.51 8.30 -3.49
N LEU A 67 3.45 7.43 -3.88
CA LEU A 67 3.27 6.48 -4.99
C LEU A 67 2.11 5.52 -4.72
N ILE A 68 1.98 4.99 -3.50
CA ILE A 68 0.84 4.15 -3.10
C ILE A 68 -0.46 4.94 -3.23
N CYS A 69 -0.50 6.20 -2.77
CA CYS A 69 -1.68 7.05 -2.88
C CYS A 69 -2.12 7.24 -4.34
N GLU A 70 -1.19 7.37 -5.28
CA GLU A 70 -1.50 7.50 -6.70
C GLU A 70 -2.10 6.22 -7.29
N GLN A 71 -1.64 5.05 -6.83
CA GLN A 71 -2.15 3.74 -7.24
C GLN A 71 -3.47 3.33 -6.57
N LEU A 72 -3.92 4.07 -5.55
CA LEU A 72 -5.24 3.89 -4.94
C LEU A 72 -6.36 4.50 -5.79
N HIS A 73 -7.54 3.88 -5.72
CA HIS A 73 -8.78 4.44 -6.27
C HIS A 73 -9.01 5.85 -5.71
N PHE A 74 -9.45 6.79 -6.54
CA PHE A 74 -9.49 8.21 -6.18
C PHE A 74 -10.31 8.50 -4.90
N TRP A 75 -11.42 7.77 -4.69
CA TRP A 75 -12.21 7.83 -3.46
C TRP A 75 -11.42 7.49 -2.18
N ASN A 76 -10.45 6.58 -2.27
CA ASN A 76 -9.65 6.14 -1.13
C ASN A 76 -8.48 7.07 -0.84
N ARG A 77 -8.08 7.94 -1.77
CA ARG A 77 -6.89 8.81 -1.63
C ARG A 77 -7.01 9.74 -0.43
N ARG A 78 -8.18 10.37 -0.24
CA ARG A 78 -8.42 11.28 0.88
C ARG A 78 -8.35 10.55 2.22
N SER A 79 -8.99 9.40 2.32
CA SER A 79 -9.01 8.59 3.55
C SER A 79 -7.64 8.00 3.85
N PHE A 80 -6.88 7.62 2.83
CA PHE A 80 -5.49 7.15 2.96
C PHE A 80 -4.57 8.26 3.49
N LYS A 81 -4.64 9.47 2.93
CA LYS A 81 -3.89 10.63 3.43
C LYS A 81 -4.20 10.94 4.90
N ARG A 82 -5.48 10.85 5.29
CA ARG A 82 -5.88 10.98 6.70
C ARG A 82 -5.28 9.88 7.58
N ALA A 83 -5.24 8.64 7.10
CA ALA A 83 -4.62 7.55 7.86
C ALA A 83 -3.10 7.76 8.04
N ILE A 84 -2.41 8.32 7.04
CA ILE A 84 -1.00 8.73 7.15
C ILE A 84 -0.85 9.81 8.23
N ASP A 85 -1.61 10.90 8.12
CA ASP A 85 -1.56 12.02 9.08
C ASP A 85 -1.88 11.56 10.52
N ASN A 86 -2.90 10.71 10.69
CA ASN A 86 -3.24 10.13 11.99
C ASN A 86 -2.09 9.29 12.56
N TYR A 87 -1.42 8.50 11.72
CA TYR A 87 -0.27 7.72 12.14
C TYR A 87 0.93 8.60 12.51
N GLU A 88 1.25 9.61 11.70
CA GLU A 88 2.31 10.58 12.00
C GLU A 88 2.05 11.29 13.33
N LYS A 89 0.81 11.73 13.59
CA LYS A 89 0.41 12.33 14.87
C LYS A 89 0.52 11.37 16.04
N SER A 90 0.09 10.12 15.86
CA SER A 90 0.21 9.08 16.88
C SER A 90 1.67 8.81 17.30
N LYS A 91 2.63 9.15 16.44
CA LYS A 91 4.08 9.00 16.68
C LYS A 91 4.80 10.31 16.91
N GLY A 92 4.10 11.44 16.75
CA GLY A 92 4.64 12.78 16.85
C GLY A 92 4.57 13.36 18.26
N SER A 93 4.85 14.66 18.36
CA SER A 93 4.88 15.41 19.63
C SER A 93 3.58 15.33 20.42
N GLU A 94 2.45 15.16 19.75
CA GLU A 94 1.13 15.03 20.38
C GLU A 94 1.08 13.83 21.34
N ASN A 95 1.67 12.70 20.93
CA ASN A 95 1.70 11.47 21.72
C ASN A 95 3.00 11.27 22.51
N ILE A 96 3.98 12.18 22.43
CA ILE A 96 5.22 12.07 23.19
C ILE A 96 5.04 12.69 24.59
N LYS A 97 5.42 11.93 25.61
CA LYS A 97 5.63 12.38 27.00
C LYS A 97 7.11 12.41 27.28
N LEU A 98 7.62 13.56 27.71
CA LEU A 98 8.95 13.67 28.29
C LEU A 98 8.95 12.92 29.64
N ASN A 99 9.87 11.98 29.82
CA ASN A 99 10.11 11.39 31.13
C ASN A 99 10.82 12.45 31.98
N ILE A 100 10.11 12.96 32.99
CA ILE A 100 10.59 14.00 33.90
C ILE A 100 11.52 13.40 34.97
N ASP A 101 11.71 12.09 34.96
CA ASP A 101 12.41 11.28 35.97
C ASP A 101 13.96 11.42 35.91
N GLY A 102 14.48 12.54 35.40
CA GLY A 102 15.90 12.92 35.49
C GLY A 102 16.85 12.29 34.46
N MET A 103 16.43 11.26 33.71
CA MET A 103 17.29 10.57 32.72
C MET A 103 17.07 10.99 31.26
N GLY A 104 16.23 12.00 30.99
CA GLY A 104 16.11 12.61 29.65
C GLY A 104 15.47 11.74 28.55
N GLY A 105 14.68 10.73 28.93
CA GLY A 105 13.97 9.86 27.98
C GLY A 105 12.66 10.47 27.45
N TRP A 106 12.17 9.95 26.33
CA TRP A 106 10.81 10.18 25.85
C TRP A 106 10.07 8.85 25.76
N ALA A 107 8.78 8.87 26.05
CA ALA A 107 7.88 7.72 25.94
C ALA A 107 6.59 8.14 25.23
N TYR A 108 5.85 7.18 24.69
CA TYR A 108 4.52 7.45 24.15
C TYR A 108 3.47 7.48 25.27
N LYS A 109 2.53 8.43 25.21
CA LYS A 109 1.41 8.56 26.16
C LYS A 109 0.39 7.45 25.93
N ASP A 110 0.07 7.18 24.67
CA ASP A 110 -0.97 6.27 24.23
C ASP A 110 -0.44 5.34 23.15
N THR A 111 -0.12 4.11 23.53
CA THR A 111 0.31 3.08 22.57
C THR A 111 -0.85 2.49 21.77
N ASP A 112 -2.08 2.59 22.28
CA ASP A 112 -3.27 2.06 21.60
C ASP A 112 -3.63 2.94 20.40
N TRP A 113 -3.42 4.25 20.51
CA TRP A 113 -3.54 5.17 19.37
C TRP A 113 -2.58 4.78 18.23
N ILE A 114 -1.33 4.45 18.56
CA ILE A 114 -0.34 3.99 17.57
C ILE A 114 -0.84 2.72 16.87
N VAL A 115 -1.30 1.74 17.64
CA VAL A 115 -1.82 0.47 17.11
C VAL A 115 -3.04 0.70 16.23
N HIS A 116 -3.96 1.56 16.66
CA HIS A 116 -5.14 1.91 15.90
C HIS A 116 -4.77 2.59 14.58
N ALA A 117 -3.91 3.60 14.60
CA ALA A 117 -3.48 4.32 13.41
C ALA A 117 -2.71 3.41 12.43
N ALA A 118 -1.85 2.52 12.94
CA ALA A 118 -1.18 1.51 12.14
C ALA A 118 -2.19 0.55 11.46
N ASN A 119 -3.21 0.10 12.20
CA ASN A 119 -4.28 -0.72 11.65
C ASN A 119 -5.10 0.01 10.57
N GLU A 120 -5.32 1.32 10.72
CA GLU A 120 -5.98 2.12 9.69
C GLU A 120 -5.18 2.18 8.39
N LEU A 121 -3.87 2.41 8.47
CA LEU A 121 -2.98 2.35 7.30
C LEU A 121 -2.97 0.96 6.65
N LEU A 122 -2.88 -0.10 7.45
CA LEU A 122 -2.88 -1.49 6.97
C LEU A 122 -4.13 -1.88 6.16
N LYS A 123 -5.27 -1.18 6.33
CA LYS A 123 -6.48 -1.39 5.51
C LYS A 123 -6.21 -1.14 4.02
N TYR A 124 -5.33 -0.19 3.70
CA TYR A 124 -5.02 0.22 2.33
C TYR A 124 -3.83 -0.53 1.73
N LEU A 125 -3.01 -1.15 2.57
CA LEU A 125 -1.79 -1.86 2.18
C LEU A 125 -2.02 -3.38 2.04
N LYS A 126 -3.20 -3.79 1.54
CA LYS A 126 -3.50 -5.21 1.31
C LYS A 126 -2.96 -5.66 -0.05
N PRO A 127 -2.27 -6.81 -0.13
CA PRO A 127 -1.84 -7.37 -1.41
C PRO A 127 -3.01 -7.56 -2.38
N ARG A 128 -2.75 -7.35 -3.68
CA ARG A 128 -3.71 -7.49 -4.78
C ARG A 128 -3.31 -8.57 -5.77
#